data_AF-A0A829HL19-F1
#
_entry.id   AF-A0A829HL19-F1
#
_cell.length_a   1.000
_cell.length_b   1.000
_cell.length_c   1.000
_cell.angle_alpha   90.00
_cell.angle_beta   90.00
_cell.angle_gamma   90.00
#
_symmetry.space_group_name_H-M   'P 1'
#
loop_
_entity.id
_entity.type
_entity.pdbx_description
1 polymer ?
#
loop_
_entity_poly.entity_id
_entity_poly.type
_entity_poly.pdbx_seq_one_letter_code
_entity_poly.pdbx_strand_id
1 'polypeptide(L)'
;MKKLVPKIYRTTNWSSYNQALIKRGNISIWFDPKTQWYAQPQGKHGQNQTYSDTAIQCCLMIKSLFRLSLHMVTGFAQSLIKLCGLNWTASDYSTLCRRQKHIDIAISYQKSRDGLDLLVDSTGLKFLGEGEWKHKKHQPEYRRQWRILPIGIDAKTLQIRAVQLTTSNIDEQIDSVYTDGAYDTKQCRLVIADRKAYAVNPPRKMQSLGNIIKFIRESEMNYFEQLNVSAGHYGNNGQAIITEV
;
A
#
# COMPACT_ATOMS: atom_id res chain seq x y z
N MET A 1 -1.75 -34.82 31.69
CA MET A 1 -2.92 -34.42 30.88
C MET A 1 -2.85 -35.12 29.53
N LYS A 2 -3.89 -35.86 29.12
CA LYS A 2 -3.94 -36.51 27.79
C LYS A 2 -4.15 -35.44 26.71
N LYS A 3 -3.29 -35.45 25.68
CA LYS A 3 -3.39 -34.54 24.53
C LYS A 3 -4.66 -34.88 23.74
N LEU A 4 -5.55 -33.91 23.56
CA LEU A 4 -6.79 -34.10 22.78
C LEU A 4 -6.44 -34.44 21.33
N VAL A 5 -7.08 -35.49 20.79
CA VAL A 5 -6.91 -35.91 19.40
C VAL A 5 -7.49 -34.82 18.49
N PRO A 6 -6.77 -34.35 17.46
CA PRO A 6 -7.27 -33.30 16.57
C PRO A 6 -8.55 -33.77 15.87
N LYS A 7 -9.63 -32.97 15.94
CA LYS A 7 -10.84 -33.23 15.16
C LYS A 7 -10.53 -33.02 13.68
N ILE A 8 -10.71 -34.07 12.88
CA ILE A 8 -10.61 -34.01 11.42
C ILE A 8 -11.97 -33.55 10.91
N TYR A 9 -12.06 -32.29 10.48
CA TYR A 9 -13.26 -31.74 9.86
C TYR A 9 -13.26 -32.05 8.36
N ARG A 10 -14.39 -32.55 7.84
CA ARG A 10 -14.57 -32.78 6.40
C ARG A 10 -15.07 -31.49 5.75
N THR A 11 -14.26 -30.89 4.89
CA THR A 11 -14.59 -29.64 4.18
C THR A 11 -15.67 -29.90 3.12
N THR A 12 -16.92 -29.55 3.39
CA THR A 12 -18.07 -29.79 2.49
C THR A 12 -18.24 -28.71 1.42
N ASN A 13 -17.58 -27.55 1.58
CA ASN A 13 -17.73 -26.39 0.70
C ASN A 13 -16.63 -26.26 -0.38
N TRP A 14 -15.90 -27.33 -0.68
CA TRP A 14 -14.72 -27.27 -1.57
C TRP A 14 -15.05 -26.71 -2.97
N SER A 15 -16.19 -27.11 -3.54
CA SER A 15 -16.65 -26.61 -4.84
C SER A 15 -16.91 -25.09 -4.80
N SER A 16 -17.64 -24.62 -3.79
CA SER A 16 -17.92 -23.20 -3.60
C SER A 16 -16.65 -22.38 -3.32
N TYR A 17 -15.72 -22.92 -2.53
CA TYR A 17 -14.42 -22.31 -2.27
C TYR A 17 -13.59 -22.18 -3.56
N ASN A 18 -13.54 -23.23 -4.38
CA ASN A 18 -12.82 -23.19 -5.66
C ASN A 18 -13.44 -22.19 -6.64
N GLN A 19 -14.78 -22.15 -6.72
CA GLN A 19 -15.47 -21.11 -7.51
C GLN A 19 -15.15 -19.70 -7.02
N ALA A 20 -15.04 -19.50 -5.70
CA ALA A 20 -14.60 -18.22 -5.15
C ALA A 20 -13.15 -17.89 -5.56
N LEU A 21 -12.23 -18.87 -5.59
CA LEU A 21 -10.86 -18.66 -6.07
C LEU A 21 -10.80 -18.29 -7.56
N ILE A 22 -11.59 -18.95 -8.40
CA ILE A 22 -11.68 -18.59 -9.83
C ILE A 22 -12.22 -17.17 -9.99
N LYS A 23 -13.31 -16.84 -9.28
CA LYS A 23 -13.91 -15.50 -9.32
C LYS A 23 -12.94 -14.41 -8.85
N ARG A 24 -12.02 -14.71 -7.92
CA ARG A 24 -10.96 -13.76 -7.51
C ARG A 24 -10.02 -13.38 -8.66
N GLY A 25 -9.80 -14.28 -9.63
CA GLY A 25 -8.98 -13.99 -10.81
C GLY A 25 -9.74 -13.37 -11.98
N ASN A 26 -11.08 -13.29 -11.90
CA ASN A 26 -11.90 -12.73 -12.97
C ASN A 26 -11.96 -11.19 -12.85
N ILE A 27 -10.97 -10.52 -13.44
CA ILE A 27 -10.81 -9.07 -13.39
C ILE A 27 -11.17 -8.47 -14.75
N SER A 28 -12.13 -7.56 -14.76
CA SER A 28 -12.47 -6.74 -15.94
C SER A 28 -11.89 -5.33 -15.76
N ILE A 29 -11.22 -4.82 -16.79
CA ILE A 29 -10.63 -3.47 -16.80
C ILE A 29 -11.24 -2.68 -17.94
N TRP A 30 -11.72 -1.48 -17.64
CA TRP A 30 -12.20 -0.51 -18.62
C TRP A 30 -11.77 0.90 -18.19
N PHE A 31 -11.79 1.83 -19.12
CA PHE A 31 -11.59 3.25 -18.83
C PHE A 31 -12.92 3.99 -18.88
N ASP A 32 -13.12 4.97 -18.00
CA ASP A 32 -14.22 5.92 -18.13
C ASP A 32 -13.88 6.91 -19.26
N PRO A 33 -14.67 6.97 -20.35
CA PRO A 33 -14.41 7.89 -21.47
C PRO A 33 -14.37 9.37 -21.08
N LYS A 34 -14.95 9.75 -19.93
CA LYS A 34 -14.94 11.12 -19.42
C LYS A 34 -13.63 11.48 -18.72
N THR A 35 -12.75 10.50 -18.47
CA THR A 35 -11.46 10.73 -17.82
C THR A 35 -10.62 11.66 -18.67
N GLN A 36 -10.10 12.71 -18.04
CA GLN A 36 -9.17 13.60 -18.70
C GLN A 36 -7.81 12.91 -18.87
N TRP A 37 -7.59 12.29 -20.04
CA TRP A 37 -6.36 11.55 -20.33
C TRP A 37 -5.17 12.46 -20.63
N TYR A 38 -5.41 13.57 -21.33
CA TYR A 38 -4.39 14.54 -21.71
C TYR A 38 -4.35 15.72 -20.74
N ALA A 39 -3.15 16.21 -20.44
CA ALA A 39 -2.99 17.36 -19.56
C ALA A 39 -3.45 18.65 -20.28
N GLN A 40 -3.99 19.60 -19.51
CA GLN A 40 -4.30 20.93 -20.05
C GLN A 40 -2.99 21.70 -20.30
N PRO A 41 -2.89 22.49 -21.38
CA PRO A 41 -1.75 23.37 -21.61
C PRO A 41 -1.61 24.35 -20.44
N GLN A 42 -0.52 24.28 -19.70
CA GLN A 42 -0.14 25.34 -18.77
C GLN A 42 0.70 26.34 -19.55
N GLY A 43 0.31 27.61 -19.61
CA GLY A 43 1.02 28.67 -20.35
C GLY A 43 2.39 29.05 -19.77
N LYS A 44 3.12 28.11 -19.18
CA LYS A 44 4.45 28.30 -18.59
C LYS A 44 5.52 28.07 -19.66
N HIS A 45 6.64 28.80 -19.58
CA HIS A 45 7.80 28.55 -20.43
C HIS A 45 8.41 27.17 -20.10
N GLY A 46 8.36 26.24 -21.07
CA GLY A 46 8.88 24.87 -20.95
C GLY A 46 8.09 23.88 -21.81
N GLN A 47 8.50 22.61 -21.82
CA GLN A 47 7.73 21.55 -22.48
C GLN A 47 6.46 21.24 -21.66
N ASN A 48 5.30 21.46 -22.26
CA ASN A 48 4.02 21.12 -21.64
C ASN A 48 3.89 19.60 -21.46
N GLN A 49 3.30 19.20 -20.34
CA GLN A 49 2.96 17.81 -20.12
C GLN A 49 1.89 17.39 -21.14
N THR A 50 2.10 16.25 -21.81
CA THR A 50 1.11 15.69 -22.74
C THR A 50 0.01 14.92 -22.01
N TYR A 51 0.38 14.19 -20.95
CA TYR A 51 -0.50 13.27 -20.22
C TYR A 51 -0.83 13.80 -18.83
N SER A 52 -2.09 13.65 -18.41
CA SER A 52 -2.54 14.01 -17.07
C SER A 52 -1.91 13.12 -16.00
N ASP A 53 -1.89 13.59 -14.74
CA ASP A 53 -1.46 12.75 -13.61
C ASP A 53 -2.34 11.50 -13.49
N THR A 54 -3.64 11.61 -13.74
CA THR A 54 -4.58 10.48 -13.72
C THR A 54 -4.19 9.38 -14.72
N ALA A 55 -3.80 9.75 -15.95
CA ALA A 55 -3.37 8.78 -16.95
C ALA A 55 -2.07 8.06 -16.53
N ILE A 56 -1.10 8.82 -16.01
CA ILE A 56 0.17 8.26 -15.52
C ILE A 56 -0.07 7.34 -14.32
N GLN A 57 -0.87 7.77 -13.34
CA GLN A 57 -1.23 6.97 -12.17
C GLN A 57 -1.91 5.67 -12.59
N CYS A 58 -2.83 5.73 -13.55
CA CYS A 58 -3.51 4.54 -14.07
C CYS A 58 -2.52 3.52 -14.66
N CYS A 59 -1.59 3.97 -15.53
CA CYS A 59 -0.55 3.11 -16.09
C CYS A 59 0.35 2.50 -14.98
N LEU A 60 0.76 3.29 -13.99
CA LEU A 60 1.59 2.81 -12.88
C LEU A 60 0.84 1.86 -11.93
N MET A 61 -0.47 2.01 -11.78
CA MET A 61 -1.31 1.05 -11.07
C MET A 61 -1.34 -0.28 -11.81
N ILE A 62 -1.60 -0.28 -13.12
CA ILE A 62 -1.57 -1.49 -13.96
C ILE A 62 -0.20 -2.17 -13.86
N LYS A 63 0.89 -1.38 -13.94
CA LYS A 63 2.26 -1.87 -13.72
C LYS A 63 2.37 -2.66 -12.42
N SER A 64 1.89 -2.08 -11.33
CA SER A 64 2.07 -2.60 -9.98
C SER A 64 1.19 -3.81 -9.72
N LEU A 65 -0.06 -3.79 -10.20
CA LEU A 65 -1.03 -4.87 -10.05
C LEU A 65 -0.59 -6.13 -10.83
N PHE A 66 -0.15 -5.95 -12.07
CA PHE A 66 0.24 -7.07 -12.94
C PHE A 66 1.74 -7.38 -12.94
N ARG A 67 2.52 -6.66 -12.12
CA ARG A 67 3.98 -6.80 -12.03
C ARG A 67 4.69 -6.70 -13.39
N LEU A 68 4.23 -5.77 -14.22
CA LEU A 68 4.77 -5.55 -15.57
C LEU A 68 5.99 -4.61 -15.55
N SER A 69 6.87 -4.76 -16.55
CA SER A 69 7.90 -3.76 -16.86
C SER A 69 7.27 -2.53 -17.52
N LEU A 70 7.95 -1.38 -17.51
CA LEU A 70 7.40 -0.14 -18.09
C LEU A 70 7.06 -0.28 -19.58
N HIS A 71 7.89 -1.00 -20.34
CA HIS A 71 7.62 -1.29 -21.75
C HIS A 71 6.36 -2.15 -21.94
N MET A 72 6.18 -3.17 -21.10
CA MET A 72 5.00 -4.04 -21.16
C MET A 72 3.73 -3.27 -20.80
N VAL A 73 3.80 -2.36 -19.84
CA VAL A 73 2.67 -1.49 -19.46
C VAL A 73 2.27 -0.58 -20.60
N THR A 74 3.23 0.03 -21.32
CA THR A 74 2.92 0.83 -22.51
C THR A 74 2.10 0.02 -23.51
N GLY A 75 2.55 -1.19 -23.86
CA GLY A 75 1.83 -2.06 -24.79
C GLY A 75 0.46 -2.53 -24.25
N PHE A 76 0.38 -2.85 -22.96
CA PHE A 76 -0.85 -3.27 -22.31
C PHE A 76 -1.90 -2.14 -22.30
N ALA A 77 -1.49 -0.91 -21.96
CA ALA A 77 -2.36 0.26 -21.99
C ALA A 77 -2.84 0.57 -23.42
N GLN A 78 -1.97 0.46 -24.44
CA GLN A 78 -2.36 0.59 -25.85
C GLN A 78 -3.46 -0.41 -26.23
N SER A 79 -3.29 -1.67 -25.82
CA SER A 79 -4.27 -2.73 -26.07
C SER A 79 -5.62 -2.42 -25.42
N LEU A 80 -5.62 -2.00 -24.14
CA LEU A 80 -6.84 -1.64 -23.43
C LEU A 80 -7.56 -0.44 -24.06
N ILE A 81 -6.82 0.62 -24.44
CA ILE A 81 -7.38 1.80 -25.09
C ILE A 81 -8.06 1.40 -26.41
N LYS A 82 -7.40 0.56 -27.20
CA LYS A 82 -7.95 0.02 -28.45
C LYS A 82 -9.20 -0.84 -28.20
N LEU A 83 -9.18 -1.72 -27.19
CA LEU A 83 -10.32 -2.56 -26.82
C LEU A 83 -11.52 -1.73 -26.37
N CYS A 84 -11.27 -0.62 -25.68
CA CYS A 84 -12.30 0.32 -25.23
C CYS A 84 -12.80 1.27 -26.33
N GLY A 85 -12.20 1.24 -27.53
CA GLY A 85 -12.59 2.13 -28.64
C GLY A 85 -12.28 3.61 -28.40
N LEU A 86 -11.24 3.91 -27.61
CA LEU A 86 -10.90 5.27 -27.22
C LEU A 86 -9.84 5.86 -28.16
N ASN A 87 -9.98 7.15 -28.51
CA ASN A 87 -9.04 7.88 -29.36
C ASN A 87 -7.83 8.42 -28.57
N TRP A 88 -7.37 7.68 -27.56
CA TRP A 88 -6.26 8.08 -26.71
C TRP A 88 -4.96 7.43 -27.17
N THR A 89 -3.82 8.06 -26.86
CA THR A 89 -2.51 7.46 -27.00
C THR A 89 -2.00 7.05 -25.63
N ALA A 90 -1.38 5.88 -25.52
CA ALA A 90 -0.72 5.49 -24.28
C ALA A 90 0.58 6.30 -24.11
N SER A 91 0.91 6.64 -22.88
CA SER A 91 2.21 7.22 -22.52
C SER A 91 3.35 6.24 -22.80
N ASP A 92 4.44 6.74 -23.36
CA ASP A 92 5.65 5.96 -23.57
C ASP A 92 6.35 5.64 -22.24
N TYR A 93 7.20 4.61 -22.26
CA TYR A 93 7.91 4.15 -21.06
C TYR A 93 8.81 5.26 -20.47
N SER A 94 9.36 6.14 -21.32
CA SER A 94 10.25 7.21 -20.87
C SER A 94 9.48 8.29 -20.10
N THR A 95 8.28 8.65 -20.54
CA THR A 95 7.40 9.55 -19.80
C THR A 95 6.95 8.93 -18.48
N LEU A 96 6.54 7.66 -18.50
CA LEU A 96 6.16 6.94 -17.27
C LEU A 96 7.30 6.92 -16.26
N CYS A 97 8.53 6.60 -16.69
CA CYS A 97 9.71 6.56 -15.83
C CYS A 97 9.99 7.92 -15.17
N ARG A 98 10.04 9.00 -15.96
CA ARG A 98 10.33 10.34 -15.44
C ARG A 98 9.23 10.85 -14.51
N ARG A 99 7.96 10.58 -14.84
CA ARG A 99 6.81 11.05 -14.08
C ARG A 99 6.60 10.24 -12.81
N GLN A 100 6.94 8.95 -12.78
CA GLN A 100 6.84 8.10 -11.59
C GLN A 100 7.59 8.68 -10.38
N LYS A 101 8.70 9.39 -10.60
CA LYS A 101 9.47 10.02 -9.53
C LYS A 101 8.72 11.17 -8.83
N HIS A 102 7.87 11.88 -9.57
CA HIS A 102 7.29 13.15 -9.13
C HIS A 102 5.77 13.13 -9.01
N ILE A 103 5.13 12.03 -9.41
CA ILE A 103 3.68 11.90 -9.31
C ILE A 103 3.26 11.80 -7.85
N ASP A 104 2.30 12.62 -7.46
CA ASP A 104 1.63 12.48 -6.20
C ASP A 104 0.49 11.47 -6.35
N ILE A 105 0.52 10.41 -5.53
CA ILE A 105 -0.47 9.33 -5.64
C ILE A 105 -1.60 9.64 -4.67
N ALA A 106 -2.72 10.09 -5.22
CA ALA A 106 -3.95 10.20 -4.45
C ALA A 106 -4.54 8.81 -4.22
N ILE A 107 -4.50 8.33 -2.97
CA ILE A 107 -5.29 7.18 -2.51
C ILE A 107 -6.62 7.74 -2.02
N SER A 108 -7.64 7.69 -2.88
CA SER A 108 -8.97 8.17 -2.52
C SER A 108 -9.66 7.20 -1.58
N TYR A 109 -10.36 7.75 -0.58
CA TYR A 109 -11.26 7.02 0.30
C TYR A 109 -12.53 7.84 0.50
N GLN A 110 -13.63 7.18 0.87
CA GLN A 110 -14.87 7.87 1.20
C GLN A 110 -14.93 8.09 2.70
N LYS A 111 -14.90 9.35 3.13
CA LYS A 111 -14.97 9.69 4.56
C LYS A 111 -16.21 9.05 5.19
N SER A 112 -16.03 8.31 6.28
CA SER A 112 -17.15 7.72 6.99
C SER A 112 -17.83 8.78 7.85
N ARG A 113 -19.16 8.70 7.97
CA ARG A 113 -19.93 9.47 8.96
C ARG A 113 -20.06 8.73 10.29
N ASP A 114 -19.92 7.40 10.24
CA ASP A 114 -19.96 6.51 11.38
C ASP A 114 -18.53 6.14 11.79
N GLY A 115 -18.33 5.70 13.03
CA GLY A 115 -17.00 5.35 13.49
C GLY A 115 -16.43 4.12 12.78
N LEU A 116 -15.10 4.13 12.63
CA LEU A 116 -14.36 3.14 11.87
C LEU A 116 -13.97 1.92 12.73
N ASP A 117 -14.07 0.74 12.13
CA ASP A 117 -13.50 -0.50 12.65
C ASP A 117 -12.19 -0.76 11.89
N LEU A 118 -11.05 -0.37 12.47
CA LEU A 118 -9.77 -0.33 11.76
C LEU A 118 -9.00 -1.64 11.93
N LEU A 119 -8.69 -2.32 10.83
CA LEU A 119 -7.73 -3.40 10.77
C LEU A 119 -6.33 -2.81 10.52
N VAL A 120 -5.38 -3.08 11.41
CA VAL A 120 -3.99 -2.63 11.23
C VAL A 120 -3.08 -3.83 11.11
N ASP A 121 -2.32 -3.86 10.02
CA ASP A 121 -1.25 -4.82 9.79
C ASP A 121 -0.03 -4.09 9.22
N SER A 122 1.14 -4.69 9.36
CA SER A 122 2.38 -4.13 8.84
C SER A 122 3.13 -5.11 7.96
N THR A 123 3.67 -4.61 6.86
CA THR A 123 4.47 -5.42 5.94
C THR A 123 5.89 -4.88 5.82
N GLY A 124 6.87 -5.78 5.72
CA GLY A 124 8.25 -5.41 5.49
C GLY A 124 8.49 -5.06 4.02
N LEU A 125 8.84 -3.82 3.72
CA LEU A 125 9.36 -3.42 2.41
C LEU A 125 10.88 -3.59 2.37
N LYS A 126 11.33 -4.40 1.42
CA LYS A 126 12.74 -4.49 1.05
C LYS A 126 13.06 -3.39 0.04
N PHE A 127 14.07 -2.59 0.33
CA PHE A 127 14.61 -1.66 -0.65
C PHE A 127 15.65 -2.38 -1.50
N LEU A 128 15.47 -2.29 -2.80
CA LEU A 128 16.38 -2.87 -3.77
C LEU A 128 17.02 -1.69 -4.49
N GLY A 129 18.34 -1.56 -4.36
CA GLY A 129 19.12 -0.49 -4.99
C GLY A 129 20.25 -1.06 -5.82
N GLU A 130 21.20 -0.21 -6.25
CA GLU A 130 22.45 -0.61 -6.95
C GLU A 130 23.13 -1.83 -6.31
N GLY A 131 22.94 -1.97 -5.00
CA GLY A 131 23.43 -3.06 -4.18
C GLY A 131 23.11 -4.47 -4.68
N GLU A 132 22.00 -4.76 -5.35
CA GLU A 132 21.66 -6.16 -5.74
C GLU A 132 22.43 -6.66 -6.97
N TRP A 133 22.63 -5.82 -7.98
CA TRP A 133 23.53 -6.15 -9.11
C TRP A 133 24.97 -6.23 -8.63
N LYS A 134 25.40 -5.25 -7.83
CA LYS A 134 26.75 -5.21 -7.25
C LYS A 134 26.98 -6.39 -6.29
N HIS A 135 25.97 -6.83 -5.53
CA HIS A 135 26.05 -8.03 -4.67
C HIS A 135 26.33 -9.29 -5.48
N LYS A 136 25.62 -9.45 -6.61
CA LYS A 136 25.76 -10.62 -7.48
C LYS A 136 27.13 -10.67 -8.15
N LYS A 137 27.78 -9.52 -8.36
CA LYS A 137 29.06 -9.40 -9.08
C LYS A 137 30.30 -9.23 -8.20
N HIS A 138 30.18 -8.52 -7.07
CA HIS A 138 31.33 -8.00 -6.31
C HIS A 138 31.26 -8.25 -4.79
N GLN A 139 30.37 -9.15 -4.34
CA GLN A 139 30.15 -9.47 -2.91
C GLN A 139 29.52 -8.32 -2.09
N PRO A 140 28.93 -8.61 -0.90
CA PRO A 140 28.22 -7.61 -0.10
C PRO A 140 29.17 -6.57 0.50
N GLU A 141 29.00 -5.30 0.15
CA GLU A 141 29.71 -4.19 0.81
C GLU A 141 28.81 -3.48 1.85
N TYR A 142 27.48 -3.64 1.76
CA TYR A 142 26.49 -3.02 2.64
C TYR A 142 25.37 -3.98 3.05
N ARG A 143 24.75 -3.73 4.20
CA ARG A 143 23.64 -4.55 4.74
C ARG A 143 22.31 -4.13 4.09
N ARG A 144 21.45 -5.12 3.77
CA ARG A 144 20.10 -4.90 3.24
C ARG A 144 19.28 -3.99 4.16
N GLN A 145 18.71 -2.93 3.61
CA GLN A 145 17.78 -2.06 4.31
C GLN A 145 16.34 -2.56 4.12
N TRP A 146 15.62 -2.64 5.23
CA TRP A 146 14.20 -2.92 5.27
C TRP A 146 13.51 -1.74 5.94
N ARG A 147 12.32 -1.37 5.48
CA ARG A 147 11.41 -0.53 6.26
C ARG A 147 10.10 -1.26 6.46
N ILE A 148 9.42 -0.94 7.54
CA ILE A 148 8.09 -1.46 7.81
C ILE A 148 7.09 -0.47 7.22
N LEU A 149 6.04 -1.01 6.61
CA LEU A 149 4.90 -0.29 6.08
C LEU A 149 3.65 -0.72 6.86
N PRO A 150 3.24 0.02 7.90
CA PRO A 150 1.93 -0.11 8.51
C PRO A 150 0.84 0.33 7.54
N ILE A 151 -0.23 -0.47 7.45
CA ILE A 151 -1.42 -0.21 6.65
C ILE A 151 -2.64 -0.36 7.55
N GLY A 152 -3.50 0.66 7.57
CA GLY A 152 -4.79 0.65 8.23
C GLY A 152 -5.91 0.53 7.19
N ILE A 153 -6.80 -0.44 7.35
CA ILE A 153 -7.91 -0.74 6.44
C ILE A 153 -9.21 -0.73 7.25
N ASP A 154 -10.26 -0.09 6.74
CA ASP A 154 -11.59 -0.21 7.35
C ASP A 154 -12.16 -1.63 7.13
N ALA A 155 -12.54 -2.32 8.21
CA ALA A 155 -13.05 -3.68 8.19
C ALA A 155 -14.34 -3.82 7.38
N LYS A 156 -15.16 -2.76 7.32
CA LYS A 156 -16.46 -2.78 6.64
C LYS A 156 -16.31 -2.58 5.14
N THR A 157 -15.62 -1.52 4.73
CA THR A 157 -15.51 -1.13 3.30
C THR A 157 -14.28 -1.70 2.61
N LEU A 158 -13.32 -2.22 3.36
CA LEU A 158 -11.99 -2.63 2.89
C LEU A 158 -11.20 -1.49 2.23
N GLN A 159 -11.58 -0.23 2.49
CA GLN A 159 -10.84 0.93 2.03
C GLN A 159 -9.59 1.14 2.89
N ILE A 160 -8.47 1.46 2.23
CA ILE A 160 -7.24 1.84 2.91
C ILE A 160 -7.47 3.23 3.53
N ARG A 161 -7.33 3.32 4.86
CA ARG A 161 -7.53 4.54 5.66
C ARG A 161 -6.22 5.18 6.09
N ALA A 162 -5.17 4.37 6.29
CA ALA A 162 -3.84 4.85 6.60
C ALA A 162 -2.78 4.01 5.91
N VAL A 163 -1.71 4.66 5.47
CA VAL A 163 -0.48 4.02 5.00
C VAL A 163 0.69 4.82 5.55
N GLN A 164 1.58 4.17 6.29
CA GLN A 164 2.77 4.84 6.82
C GLN A 164 4.04 4.32 6.14
N LEU A 165 4.43 5.01 5.08
CA LEU A 165 5.81 5.08 4.59
C LEU A 165 6.22 6.55 4.42
N THR A 166 5.21 7.37 4.12
CA THR A 166 5.08 8.82 4.18
C THR A 166 3.97 9.15 5.19
N THR A 167 4.02 10.34 5.80
CA THR A 167 3.14 10.77 6.90
C THR A 167 1.71 11.00 6.38
N SER A 168 0.81 10.03 6.56
CA SER A 168 -0.64 10.24 6.40
C SER A 168 -1.34 10.04 7.74
N ASN A 169 -2.07 11.06 8.18
CA ASN A 169 -2.85 11.04 9.44
C ASN A 169 -4.32 10.74 9.13
N ILE A 170 -4.98 10.00 10.03
CA ILE A 170 -6.43 9.76 9.99
C ILE A 170 -7.12 10.77 10.91
N ASP A 171 -7.92 11.66 10.35
CA ASP A 171 -8.76 12.66 11.06
C ASP A 171 -10.23 12.19 11.21
N GLU A 172 -10.45 10.88 11.36
CA GLU A 172 -11.79 10.26 11.52
C GLU A 172 -11.94 9.63 12.91
N GLN A 173 -13.18 9.54 13.39
CA GLN A 173 -13.50 8.83 14.63
C GLN A 173 -13.30 7.32 14.43
N ILE A 174 -12.53 6.71 15.32
CA ILE A 174 -12.25 5.27 15.32
C ILE A 174 -12.99 4.65 16.49
N ASP A 175 -13.85 3.67 16.22
CA ASP A 175 -14.61 2.98 17.26
C ASP A 175 -13.86 1.75 17.77
N SER A 176 -13.18 1.04 16.88
CA SER A 176 -12.39 -0.14 17.26
C SER A 176 -11.13 -0.31 16.40
N VAL A 177 -10.11 -0.95 16.99
CA VAL A 177 -8.84 -1.26 16.33
C VAL A 177 -8.54 -2.74 16.52
N TYR A 178 -8.38 -3.46 15.42
CA TYR A 178 -8.00 -4.87 15.37
C TYR A 178 -6.55 -4.98 14.91
N THR A 179 -5.71 -5.61 15.73
CA THR A 179 -4.29 -5.83 15.43
C THR A 179 -3.90 -7.25 15.78
N ASP A 180 -2.69 -7.66 15.42
CA ASP A 180 -2.09 -8.88 15.96
C ASP A 180 -1.50 -8.67 17.37
N GLY A 181 -0.91 -9.72 17.94
CA GLY A 181 -0.33 -9.68 19.29
C GLY A 181 1.02 -8.95 19.39
N ALA A 182 1.63 -8.53 18.27
CA ALA A 182 2.83 -7.69 18.30
C ALA A 182 2.48 -6.29 18.83
N TYR A 183 1.31 -5.79 18.48
CA TYR A 183 0.72 -4.51 18.89
C TYR A 183 0.14 -4.50 20.32
N ASP A 184 0.21 -5.63 21.03
CA ASP A 184 -0.18 -5.71 22.43
C ASP A 184 0.89 -5.10 23.35
N THR A 185 1.09 -3.78 23.23
CA THR A 185 2.06 -2.99 24.01
C THR A 185 1.36 -1.89 24.81
N LYS A 186 1.99 -1.44 25.91
CA LYS A 186 1.44 -0.38 26.76
C LYS A 186 1.18 0.92 25.97
N GLN A 187 2.09 1.28 25.06
CA GLN A 187 1.99 2.52 24.29
C GLN A 187 0.89 2.43 23.22
N CYS A 188 0.78 1.33 22.47
CA CYS A 188 -0.34 1.14 21.54
C CYS A 188 -1.69 1.20 22.27
N ARG A 189 -1.80 0.57 23.45
CA ARG A 189 -3.02 0.64 24.26
C ARG A 189 -3.35 2.06 24.72
N LEU A 190 -2.34 2.86 25.07
CA LEU A 190 -2.54 4.28 25.45
C LEU A 190 -3.05 5.10 24.27
N VAL A 191 -2.47 4.97 23.08
CA VAL A 191 -2.91 5.73 21.89
C VAL A 191 -4.32 5.34 21.45
N ILE A 192 -4.67 4.05 21.52
CA ILE A 192 -6.04 3.59 21.24
C ILE A 192 -7.02 4.17 22.28
N ALA A 193 -6.62 4.20 23.57
CA ALA A 193 -7.44 4.74 24.64
C ALA A 193 -7.61 6.27 24.57
N ASP A 194 -6.56 7.03 24.21
CA ASP A 194 -6.60 8.48 24.02
C ASP A 194 -7.63 8.87 22.95
N ARG A 195 -7.81 8.00 21.96
CA ARG A 195 -8.82 8.14 20.90
C ARG A 195 -10.18 7.58 21.24
N LYS A 196 -10.37 7.09 22.48
CA LYS A 196 -11.60 6.45 22.97
C LYS A 196 -12.06 5.26 22.13
N ALA A 197 -11.13 4.58 21.46
CA ALA A 197 -11.40 3.41 20.63
C ALA A 197 -11.26 2.11 21.43
N TYR A 198 -11.96 1.05 21.00
CA TYR A 198 -11.86 -0.28 21.59
C TYR A 198 -10.74 -1.11 20.95
N ALA A 199 -9.79 -1.61 21.75
CA ALA A 199 -8.70 -2.44 21.26
C ALA A 199 -9.08 -3.93 21.23
N VAL A 200 -8.91 -4.58 20.07
CA VAL A 200 -9.11 -6.02 19.87
C VAL A 200 -7.77 -6.65 19.48
N ASN A 201 -6.92 -6.87 20.48
CA ASN A 201 -5.56 -7.38 20.28
C ASN A 201 -5.47 -8.77 20.92
N PRO A 202 -5.08 -9.82 20.18
CA PRO A 202 -4.82 -11.13 20.78
C PRO A 202 -3.59 -11.04 21.69
N PRO A 203 -3.57 -11.73 22.84
CA PRO A 203 -2.46 -11.66 23.79
C PRO A 203 -1.16 -12.14 23.15
N ARG A 204 -0.07 -11.41 23.40
CA ARG A 204 1.25 -11.71 22.84
C ARG A 204 1.73 -13.09 23.29
N LYS A 205 2.02 -13.99 22.34
CA LYS A 205 2.78 -15.21 22.63
C LYS A 205 4.25 -14.85 22.85
N MET A 206 4.76 -15.09 24.04
CA MET A 206 6.16 -14.82 24.40
C MET A 206 7.08 -15.85 23.71
N GLN A 207 7.55 -15.54 22.50
CA GLN A 207 8.73 -16.18 21.91
C GLN A 207 9.89 -15.18 21.93
N SER A 208 10.99 -15.58 22.57
CA SER A 208 12.22 -14.79 22.73
C SER A 208 12.90 -14.53 21.38
N LEU A 209 12.62 -13.39 20.74
CA LEU A 209 13.31 -12.91 19.55
C LEU A 209 13.86 -11.48 19.80
N GLY A 210 14.95 -11.42 20.56
CA GLY A 210 15.46 -10.23 21.24
C GLY A 210 15.98 -9.05 20.39
N ASN A 211 16.03 -9.13 19.06
CA ASN A 211 16.58 -8.03 18.23
C ASN A 211 15.61 -7.50 17.16
N ILE A 212 14.71 -8.33 16.60
CA ILE A 212 13.72 -7.91 15.59
C ILE A 212 12.62 -7.05 16.24
N ILE A 213 12.24 -7.40 17.48
CA ILE A 213 11.19 -6.72 18.24
C ILE A 213 11.55 -5.26 18.56
N LYS A 214 12.84 -4.91 18.67
CA LYS A 214 13.28 -3.55 19.01
C LYS A 214 13.12 -2.57 17.84
N PHE A 215 13.40 -3.02 16.62
CA PHE A 215 13.22 -2.24 15.40
C PHE A 215 11.74 -2.04 15.03
N ILE A 216 10.93 -3.09 15.25
CA ILE A 216 9.48 -3.03 15.14
C ILE A 216 8.91 -2.00 16.14
N ARG A 217 9.38 -2.02 17.39
CA ARG A 217 8.98 -1.03 18.42
C ARG A 217 9.22 0.42 18.00
N GLU A 218 10.39 0.79 17.48
CA GLU A 218 10.67 2.19 17.15
C GLU A 218 9.89 2.71 15.94
N SER A 219 9.60 1.85 14.95
CA SER A 219 8.85 2.24 13.75
C SER A 219 7.32 2.20 13.95
N GLU A 220 6.79 1.22 14.69
CA GLU A 220 5.37 1.18 15.07
C GLU A 220 5.01 2.26 16.09
N MET A 221 5.94 2.65 16.97
CA MET A 221 5.74 3.77 17.89
C MET A 221 5.56 5.09 17.14
N ASN A 222 6.30 5.31 16.05
CA ASN A 222 6.11 6.47 15.19
C ASN A 222 4.74 6.47 14.48
N TYR A 223 4.12 5.32 14.20
CA TYR A 223 2.75 5.23 13.66
C TYR A 223 1.73 5.82 14.62
N PHE A 224 1.77 5.37 15.88
CA PHE A 224 0.80 5.76 16.90
C PHE A 224 1.08 7.15 17.50
N GLU A 225 2.34 7.60 17.56
CA GLU A 225 2.67 8.98 17.96
C GLU A 225 2.26 10.01 16.90
N GLN A 226 2.44 9.73 15.60
CA GLN A 226 2.02 10.66 14.52
C GLN A 226 0.51 10.81 14.40
N LEU A 227 -0.23 9.77 14.81
CA LEU A 227 -1.67 9.81 15.01
C LEU A 227 -2.11 10.80 16.13
N ASN A 228 -1.19 11.28 16.99
CA ASN A 228 -1.47 12.23 18.07
C ASN A 228 -0.95 13.67 17.83
N VAL A 229 -0.28 13.97 16.71
CA VAL A 229 0.29 15.32 16.47
C VAL A 229 -0.62 16.18 15.60
N SER A 230 -1.25 17.18 16.22
CA SER A 230 -1.82 18.34 15.53
C SER A 230 -0.73 19.34 15.13
N ALA A 231 -0.78 19.82 13.89
CA ALA A 231 -0.11 21.00 13.34
C ALA A 231 1.44 21.05 13.44
N GLY A 232 2.11 20.86 12.30
CA GLY A 232 3.52 21.23 12.12
C GLY A 232 4.01 20.96 10.71
N HIS A 233 4.28 22.04 9.94
CA HIS A 233 4.94 21.98 8.63
C HIS A 233 6.36 21.41 8.76
N TYR A 234 6.66 20.27 8.12
CA TYR A 234 8.04 19.87 7.82
C TYR A 234 8.16 19.06 6.52
N GLY A 235 8.85 19.66 5.54
CA GLY A 235 10.00 19.09 4.83
C GLY A 235 9.80 17.84 3.97
N ASN A 236 9.72 18.06 2.65
CA ASN A 236 10.11 17.11 1.61
C ASN A 236 11.40 16.37 2.00
N ASN A 237 11.37 15.04 2.15
CA ASN A 237 12.40 14.10 1.69
C ASN A 237 12.15 12.68 2.23
N GLY A 238 11.58 11.82 1.39
CA GLY A 238 11.41 10.40 1.71
C GLY A 238 10.69 9.61 0.62
N GLN A 239 10.94 9.91 -0.66
CA GLN A 239 10.33 9.14 -1.75
C GLN A 239 11.05 7.80 -1.93
N ALA A 240 10.34 6.71 -1.63
CA ALA A 240 10.72 5.36 -2.02
C ALA A 240 10.48 5.19 -3.54
N ILE A 241 11.53 5.35 -4.34
CA ILE A 241 11.50 4.99 -5.76
C ILE A 241 11.50 3.45 -5.82
N ILE A 242 10.33 2.84 -6.04
CA ILE A 242 10.25 1.42 -6.41
C ILE A 242 10.55 1.34 -7.91
N THR A 243 11.83 1.36 -8.24
CA THR A 243 12.34 0.91 -9.53
C THR A 243 12.95 -0.47 -9.35
N GLU A 244 12.41 -1.47 -10.05
CA GLU A 244 13.15 -2.69 -10.33
C GLU A 244 12.90 -3.17 -11.76
N VAL A 245 14.03 -3.61 -12.33
CA VAL A 245 14.38 -4.22 -13.63
C VAL A 245 13.24 -4.59 -14.57
#